data_AF-X1EG40-F1
#
_entry.id   AF-X1EG40-F1
#
_cell.length_a   1.000
_cell.length_b   1.000
_cell.length_c   1.000
_cell.angle_alpha   90.00
_cell.angle_beta   90.00
_cell.angle_gamma   90.00
#
_symmetry.space_group_name_H-M   'P 1'
#
loop_
_entity.id
_entity.type
_entity.pdbx_description
1 polymer ?
#
loop_
_entity_poly.entity_id
_entity_poly.type
_entity_poly.pdbx_seq_one_letter_code
_entity_poly.pdbx_strand_id
1 'polypeptide(L)'
;MLNLAKSKDKTEKYLFKLEDGNLIESVLIFSDKRVTECISSQIGCKYNCLFCESGKKGFTRNLTVSEILNQVLFVKKKIESNLNNIVFTGIR
;
A
#
# COMPACT_ATOMS: atom_id res chain seq x y z
N MET A 1 4.37 -6.58 10.63
CA MET A 1 4.57 -5.16 10.30
C MET A 1 6.01 -4.82 10.59
N LEU A 2 6.74 -4.22 9.65
CA LEU A 2 8.19 -4.00 9.84
C LEU A 2 8.58 -2.54 10.07
N ASN A 3 7.92 -1.55 9.46
CA ASN A 3 8.27 -0.14 9.64
C ASN A 3 7.12 0.80 9.26
N LEU A 4 7.05 1.96 9.93
CA LEU A 4 6.17 3.09 9.64
C LEU A 4 7.04 4.30 9.28
N ALA A 5 6.77 4.93 8.14
CA ALA A 5 7.31 6.24 7.81
C ALA A 5 6.18 7.27 7.87
N LYS A 6 6.40 8.39 8.56
CA LYS A 6 5.43 9.49 8.65
C LYS A 6 6.02 10.75 8.03
N SER A 7 5.26 11.36 7.13
CA SER A 7 5.61 12.61 6.47
C SER A 7 5.12 13.82 7.26
N LYS A 8 5.66 15.01 6.96
CA LYS A 8 5.27 16.29 7.58
C LYS A 8 3.80 16.64 7.33
N ASP A 9 3.26 16.22 6.19
CA ASP A 9 1.85 16.37 5.82
C ASP A 9 0.92 15.35 6.49
N LYS A 10 1.45 14.57 7.45
CA LYS A 10 0.78 13.48 8.17
C LYS A 10 0.50 12.22 7.34
N THR A 11 0.95 12.16 6.07
CA THR A 11 0.89 10.93 5.27
C THR A 11 1.69 9.83 5.98
N GLU A 12 1.09 8.64 6.08
CA GLU A 12 1.69 7.48 6.73
C GLU A 12 1.91 6.38 5.70
N LYS A 13 3.14 5.84 5.66
CA LYS A 13 3.49 4.71 4.79
C LYS A 13 3.79 3.46 5.61
N TYR A 14 3.17 2.37 5.24
CA TYR A 14 3.26 1.06 5.89
C TYR A 14 4.01 0.07 5.03
N LEU A 15 4.87 -0.72 5.67
CA LEU A 15 5.56 -1.84 5.04
C LEU A 15 5.04 -3.17 5.60
N PHE A 16 4.45 -3.98 4.72
CA PHE A 16 3.95 -5.32 5.03
C PHE A 16 4.95 -6.36 4.55
N LYS A 17 5.30 -7.29 5.44
CA LYS A 17 6.03 -8.50 5.06
C LYS A 17 5.02 -9.60 4.79
N LEU A 18 5.09 -10.17 3.60
CA LEU A 18 4.28 -11.29 3.16
C LEU A 18 4.90 -12.61 3.63
N GLU A 19 4.14 -13.70 3.55
CA GLU A 19 4.58 -15.03 4.02
C GLU A 19 5.80 -15.54 3.25
N ASP A 20 5.90 -15.21 1.97
CA ASP A 20 7.04 -15.53 1.10
C ASP A 20 8.26 -14.60 1.31
N GLY A 21 8.20 -13.70 2.29
CA GLY A 21 9.26 -12.77 2.63
C GLY A 21 9.32 -11.50 1.79
N ASN A 22 8.49 -11.38 0.74
CA ASN A 22 8.39 -10.16 -0.05
C ASN A 22 7.77 -9.02 0.76
N LEU A 23 7.99 -7.80 0.28
CA LEU A 23 7.54 -6.58 0.93
C LEU A 23 6.62 -5.78 0.00
N ILE A 24 5.48 -5.37 0.52
CA ILE A 24 4.56 -4.44 -0.17
C ILE A 24 4.30 -3.21 0.69
N GLU A 25 3.87 -2.13 0.04
CA GLU A 25 3.56 -0.87 0.68
C GLU A 25 2.06 -0.56 0.61
N SER A 26 1.55 0.07 1.68
CA SER A 26 0.27 0.79 1.69
C SER A 26 0.52 2.20 2.18
N VAL A 27 -0.14 3.19 1.59
CA VAL A 27 0.01 4.61 1.94
C VAL A 27 -1.34 5.16 2.37
N LEU A 28 -1.36 5.78 3.55
CA LEU A 28 -2.53 6.42 4.12
C LEU A 28 -2.37 7.94 4.06
N ILE A 29 -3.30 8.58 3.35
CA ILE A 29 -3.30 10.02 3.10
C ILE A 29 -4.52 10.63 3.78
N PHE A 30 -4.28 11.69 4.55
CA PHE A 30 -5.31 12.46 5.21
C PHE A 30 -5.59 13.75 4.43
N SER A 31 -6.86 14.05 4.21
CA SER A 31 -7.34 15.30 3.61
C SER A 31 -8.63 15.73 4.33
N ASP A 32 -9.06 16.97 4.16
CA ASP A 32 -10.17 17.56 4.95
C ASP A 32 -11.43 16.69 5.04
N LYS A 33 -11.88 16.16 3.90
CA LYS A 33 -13.11 15.34 3.82
C LYS A 33 -12.83 13.86 3.50
N ARG A 34 -11.58 13.49 3.27
CA ARG A 34 -11.21 12.18 2.73
C ARG A 34 -10.04 11.58 3.49
N VAL A 35 -10.19 10.32 3.84
CA VAL A 35 -9.08 9.47 4.28
C VAL A 35 -8.92 8.42 3.20
N THR A 36 -7.77 8.45 2.52
CA THR A 36 -7.50 7.62 1.35
C THR A 36 -6.40 6.63 1.66
N GLU A 37 -6.66 5.35 1.43
CA GLU A 37 -5.63 4.32 1.44
C GLU A 37 -5.27 3.91 0.01
N CYS A 38 -3.98 4.02 -0.32
CA CYS A 38 -3.40 3.47 -1.52
C CYS A 38 -2.91 2.05 -1.23
N ILE A 39 -3.53 1.06 -1.86
CA ILE A 39 -3.20 -0.35 -1.67
C ILE A 39 -2.41 -0.91 -2.87
N SER A 40 -1.59 -1.93 -2.57
CA SER A 40 -0.90 -2.77 -3.54
C SER A 40 -1.80 -3.91 -4.01
N SER A 41 -1.64 -4.31 -5.28
CA SER A 41 -2.29 -5.50 -5.88
C SER A 41 -1.30 -6.54 -6.41
N GLN A 42 -0.03 -6.17 -6.55
CA GLN A 42 1.03 -7.00 -7.12
C GLN A 42 2.33 -6.75 -6.35
N ILE A 43 3.27 -7.70 -6.49
CA ILE A 43 4.66 -7.52 -6.13
C ILE A 43 5.42 -7.18 -7.42
N GLY A 44 5.86 -5.93 -7.51
CA GLY A 44 6.36 -5.34 -8.75
C GLY A 44 5.27 -5.20 -9.82
N CYS A 45 5.64 -4.73 -11.02
CA CYS A 45 4.69 -4.42 -12.09
C CYS A 45 5.21 -4.84 -13.47
N LYS A 46 4.38 -5.57 -14.23
CA LYS A 46 4.75 -6.14 -15.55
C LYS A 46 4.81 -5.09 -16.67
N TYR A 47 4.15 -3.95 -16.49
CA TYR A 47 4.04 -2.93 -17.53
C TYR A 47 5.35 -2.17 -17.77
N ASN A 48 6.30 -2.23 -16.84
CA ASN A 48 7.64 -1.64 -16.99
C ASN A 48 7.63 -0.16 -17.45
N CYS A 49 6.72 0.64 -16.90
CA CYS A 49 6.66 2.07 -17.20
C CYS A 49 7.97 2.75 -16.76
N LEU A 50 8.64 3.46 -17.67
CA LEU A 50 9.99 4.03 -17.46
C LEU A 50 10.10 4.96 -16.25
N PHE A 51 9.03 5.66 -15.91
CA PHE A 51 8.96 6.59 -14.79
C PHE A 51 8.51 5.94 -13.47
N CYS A 52 8.09 4.67 -13.49
CA CYS A 52 7.54 3.97 -12.34
C CYS A 52 8.59 3.07 -11.70
N GLU A 53 8.89 3.31 -10.43
CA GLU A 53 9.87 2.51 -9.69
C GLU A 53 9.50 1.02 -9.64
N SER A 54 8.22 0.71 -9.46
CA SER A 54 7.71 -0.67 -9.42
C SER A 54 7.75 -1.35 -10.79
N GLY A 55 7.71 -0.56 -11.88
CA GLY A 55 7.97 -1.04 -13.22
C GLY A 55 9.43 -1.49 -13.40
N LYS A 56 10.39 -0.70 -12.89
CA LYS A 56 11.83 -1.03 -12.96
C LYS A 56 12.20 -2.31 -12.22
N LYS A 57 11.48 -2.64 -11.14
CA LYS A 57 11.71 -3.88 -10.37
C LYS A 57 11.22 -5.15 -11.07
N GLY A 58 10.51 -5.01 -12.19
CA GLY A 58 9.89 -6.14 -12.88
C GLY A 58 8.67 -6.67 -12.14
N PHE A 59 8.15 -7.81 -12.60
CA PHE A 59 6.97 -8.46 -12.03
C PHE A 59 7.35 -9.78 -11.37
N THR A 60 6.87 -9.98 -10.14
CA THR A 60 7.04 -11.25 -9.42
C THR A 60 5.77 -12.07 -9.45
N ARG A 61 4.69 -11.57 -8.83
CA ARG A 61 3.38 -12.23 -8.78
C ARG A 61 2.27 -11.26 -8.39
N ASN A 62 1.03 -11.71 -8.58
CA ASN A 62 -0.13 -11.04 -8.00
C ASN A 62 -0.23 -11.33 -6.49
N LEU A 63 -0.85 -10.40 -5.76
CA LEU A 63 -1.23 -10.63 -4.38
C LEU A 63 -2.46 -11.52 -4.29
N THR A 64 -2.54 -12.31 -3.22
CA THR A 64 -3.77 -13.03 -2.88
C THR A 64 -4.81 -12.06 -2.34
N VAL A 65 -6.07 -12.49 -2.30
CA VAL A 65 -7.17 -11.69 -1.74
C VAL A 65 -6.88 -11.35 -0.27
N SER A 66 -6.31 -12.27 0.51
CA SER A 66 -5.98 -12.02 1.91
C SER A 66 -4.87 -10.99 2.08
N GLU A 67 -3.85 -11.00 1.21
CA GLU A 67 -2.77 -10.01 1.21
C GLU A 67 -3.27 -8.60 0.87
N ILE A 68 -4.27 -8.49 -0.03
CA ILE A 68 -4.93 -7.22 -0.34
C ILE A 68 -5.79 -6.75 0.84
N LEU A 69 -6.66 -7.62 1.36
CA LEU A 69 -7.55 -7.27 2.48
C LEU A 69 -6.80 -6.92 3.76
N ASN A 70 -5.66 -7.56 4.02
CA ASN A 70 -4.84 -7.29 5.20
C ASN A 70 -4.33 -5.85 5.26
N GLN A 71 -4.09 -5.20 4.11
CA GLN A 71 -3.72 -3.77 4.07
C GLN A 71 -4.87 -2.91 4.64
N VAL A 72 -6.07 -3.11 4.09
CA VAL A 72 -7.28 -2.36 4.46
C VAL A 72 -7.71 -2.61 5.91
N LEU A 73 -7.71 -3.88 6.34
CA LEU A 73 -8.10 -4.25 7.69
C LEU A 73 -7.12 -3.69 8.73
N PHE A 74 -5.83 -3.67 8.41
CA PHE A 74 -4.82 -3.06 9.26
C PHE A 74 -5.08 -1.56 9.45
N VAL A 75 -5.29 -0.81 8.36
CA VAL A 75 -5.58 0.63 8.44
C VAL A 75 -6.88 0.89 9.20
N LYS A 76 -7.96 0.17 8.88
CA LYS A 76 -9.25 0.30 9.58
C LYS A 76 -9.16 0.07 11.08
N LYS A 77 -8.31 -0.87 11.53
CA LYS A 77 -8.09 -1.12 12.96
C LYS A 77 -7.25 -0.03 13.62
N LYS A 78 -6.37 0.63 12.86
CA LYS A 78 -5.41 1.60 13.39
C LYS A 78 -6.01 3.00 13.55
N ILE A 79 -6.89 3.41 12.65
CA ILE A 79 -7.43 4.77 12.66
C ILE A 79 -8.80 4.85 13.32
N GLU A 80 -9.06 5.95 14.01
CA GLU A 80 -10.39 6.26 14.55
C GLU A 80 -11.30 6.92 13.51
N SER A 81 -10.70 7.61 12.52
CA SER A 81 -11.43 8.27 11.43
C SER A 81 -12.01 7.27 10.43
N ASN A 82 -13.06 7.66 9.71
CA ASN A 82 -13.66 6.79 8.70
C ASN A 82 -12.78 6.71 7.43
N LEU A 83 -12.20 5.53 7.16
CA LEU A 83 -11.58 5.22 5.86
C LEU A 83 -12.66 5.19 4.78
N ASN A 84 -12.69 6.20 3.91
CA ASN A 84 -13.78 6.40 2.96
C ASN A 84 -13.33 6.36 1.49
N ASN A 85 -12.03 6.20 1.21
CA ASN A 85 -11.50 6.02 -0.14
C ASN A 85 -10.39 4.97 -0.16
N ILE A 86 -10.46 4.05 -1.12
CA ILE A 86 -9.42 3.05 -1.38
C ILE A 86 -9.06 3.15 -2.85
N VAL A 87 -7.77 3.26 -3.15
CA VAL A 87 -7.25 3.37 -4.52
C VAL A 87 -6.16 2.32 -4.76
N PHE A 88 -6.18 1.71 -5.94
CA PHE A 88 -5.16 0.73 -6.36
C PHE A 88 -4.00 1.43 -7.06
N THR A 89 -3.06 1.94 -6.28
CA THR A 89 -1.90 2.71 -6.80
C THR A 89 -0.59 2.42 -6.08
N GLY A 90 -0.60 1.66 -4.98
CA GLY A 90 0.55 1.49 -4.08
C GLY A 90 1.54 0.39 -4.48
N ILE A 91 1.46 -0.13 -5.71
CA ILE A 91 2.23 -1.31 -6.16
C ILE A 91 3.71 -1.09 -5.89
N ARG A 92 4.37 -2.02 -5.19
CA ARG A 92 5.82 -2.07 -4.98
C ARG A 92 6.36 -3.45 -5.33
#